data_AF-A0A7V3HA55-F1
#
_entry.id   AF-A0A7V3HA55-F1
#
_cell.length_a   1.000
_cell.length_b   1.000
_cell.length_c   1.000
_cell.angle_alpha   90.00
_cell.angle_beta   90.00
_cell.angle_gamma   90.00
#
_symmetry.space_group_name_H-M   'P 1'
#
loop_
_entity.id
_entity.type
_entity.pdbx_description
1 polymer ?
#
loop_
_entity_poly.entity_id
_entity_poly.type
_entity_poly.pdbx_seq_one_letter_code
_entity_poly.pdbx_strand_id
1 'polypeptide(L)' 'MTQTPTQKPAMRSLTLQSAAAIAIAFAAERLGVTLPAGAAQHIASAFFDLVVTLGLIGVAVGRARTTAPIV' A
#
# COMPACT_ATOMS: atom_id res chain seq x y z
N MET A 1 19.16 19.85 -17.34
CA MET A 1 18.43 19.30 -16.18
C MET A 1 17.50 18.22 -16.69
N THR A 2 17.95 16.97 -16.69
CA THR A 2 17.18 15.81 -17.17
C THR A 2 16.13 15.45 -16.12
N GLN A 3 14.85 15.68 -16.42
CA GLN A 3 13.75 15.23 -15.59
C GLN A 3 13.77 13.70 -15.54
N THR A 4 14.10 13.12 -14.38
CA THR A 4 13.89 11.70 -14.15
C THR A 4 12.40 11.43 -14.33
N PRO A 5 11.97 10.55 -15.25
CA PRO A 5 10.56 10.23 -15.37
C PRO A 5 10.13 9.67 -14.02
N THR A 6 9.20 10.36 -13.36
CA THR A 6 8.58 9.90 -12.12
C THR A 6 7.89 8.59 -12.45
N GLN A 7 8.63 7.48 -12.30
CA GLN A 7 8.14 6.13 -12.52
C GLN A 7 6.87 6.01 -11.69
N LYS A 8 5.74 5.84 -12.38
CA LYS A 8 4.47 5.62 -11.70
C LYS A 8 4.69 4.43 -10.76
N PRO A 9 4.56 4.59 -9.44
CA PRO A 9 4.96 3.56 -8.51
C PRO A 9 4.25 2.27 -8.89
N ALA A 10 4.98 1.15 -8.97
CA ALA A 10 4.43 -0.16 -9.36
C ALA A 10 3.23 -0.59 -8.48
N MET A 11 3.07 0.02 -7.31
CA MET A 11 1.92 -0.10 -6.40
C MET A 11 0.60 0.43 -6.99
N ARG A 12 0.67 1.25 -8.06
CA ARG A 12 -0.49 1.73 -8.83
C ARG A 12 -0.74 0.87 -10.07
N SER A 13 -0.20 -0.35 -10.10
CA SER A 13 -0.48 -1.34 -11.12
C SER A 13 -1.88 -1.90 -10.91
N LEU A 14 -2.71 -1.78 -11.95
CA LEU A 14 -4.08 -2.30 -11.95
C LEU A 14 -4.10 -3.81 -11.69
N THR A 15 -3.08 -4.53 -12.17
CA THR A 15 -2.94 -5.99 -11.98
C THR A 15 -2.68 -6.37 -10.53
N LEU A 16 -1.87 -5.59 -9.81
CA LEU A 16 -1.57 -5.87 -8.40
C LEU A 16 -2.80 -5.57 -7.52
N GLN A 17 -3.48 -4.46 -7.81
CA GLN A 17 -4.70 -4.09 -7.11
C GLN A 17 -5.84 -5.08 -7.35
N SER A 18 -6.00 -5.58 -8.59
CA SER A 18 -7.01 -6.59 -8.88
C SER A 18 -6.69 -7.93 -8.22
N ALA A 19 -5.43 -8.37 -8.23
CA ALA A 19 -5.00 -9.57 -7.53
C ALA A 19 -5.28 -9.48 -6.01
N ALA A 20 -4.97 -8.33 -5.40
CA ALA A 20 -5.27 -8.09 -3.98
C ALA A 20 -6.79 -8.10 -3.71
N ALA A 21 -7.59 -7.45 -4.56
CA ALA A 21 -9.04 -7.45 -4.43
C ALA A 21 -9.63 -8.87 -4.54
N ILE A 22 -9.13 -9.69 -5.46
CA ILE A 22 -9.54 -11.11 -5.59
C ILE A 22 -9.17 -11.89 -4.32
N ALA A 23 -7.96 -11.70 -3.80
CA ALA A 23 -7.52 -12.37 -2.58
C ALA A 23 -8.39 -11.98 -1.37
N ILE A 24 -8.75 -10.69 -1.25
CA ILE A 24 -9.64 -10.19 -0.19
C ILE A 24 -11.05 -10.77 -0.34
N ALA A 25 -11.60 -10.80 -1.56
CA ALA A 25 -12.92 -11.36 -1.81
C ALA A 25 -12.97 -12.86 -1.46
N PHE A 26 -11.94 -13.62 -1.88
CA PHE A 26 -11.82 -15.04 -1.56
C PHE A 26 -11.68 -15.29 -0.04
N ALA A 27 -10.86 -14.50 0.65
CA ALA A 27 -10.69 -14.61 2.09
C ALA A 27 -12.00 -14.30 2.84
N ALA A 28 -12.73 -13.28 2.40
CA ALA A 28 -14.00 -12.92 3.02
C ALA A 28 -15.08 -13.99 2.83
N GLU A 29 -15.17 -14.58 1.63
CA GLU A 29 -16.05 -15.72 1.37
C GLU A 29 -15.74 -16.89 2.31
N ARG A 30 -14.45 -17.20 2.51
CA ARG A 30 -14.01 -18.25 3.45
C ARG A 30 -14.33 -17.96 4.91
N LEU A 31 -14.41 -16.68 5.29
CA LEU A 31 -14.77 -16.24 6.63
C LEU A 31 -16.30 -16.09 6.82
N GLY A 32 -17.10 -16.34 5.77
CA GLY A 32 -18.56 -16.16 5.80
C GLY A 32 -18.99 -14.70 5.81
N VAL A 33 -18.11 -13.78 5.41
CA VAL A 33 -18.36 -12.34 5.38
C VAL A 33 -18.83 -11.95 3.99
N THR A 34 -20.01 -11.34 3.90
CA THR A 34 -20.52 -10.78 2.63
C THR A 34 -19.95 -9.38 2.42
N LEU A 35 -19.22 -9.19 1.33
CA LEU A 35 -18.69 -7.89 0.95
C LEU A 35 -19.67 -7.16 0.01
N PRO A 36 -19.98 -5.89 0.28
CA PRO A 36 -20.67 -5.04 -0.67
C PRO A 36 -19.90 -4.92 -2.00
N ALA A 37 -20.62 -4.65 -3.08
CA ALA A 37 -20.00 -4.45 -4.40
C ALA A 37 -18.90 -3.39 -4.34
N GLY A 38 -17.72 -3.71 -4.86
CA GLY A 38 -16.56 -2.83 -4.87
C GLY A 38 -15.78 -2.75 -3.54
N ALA A 39 -16.29 -3.32 -2.43
CA ALA A 39 -15.60 -3.24 -1.13
C ALA A 39 -14.21 -3.89 -1.16
N ALA A 40 -14.04 -5.03 -1.84
CA ALA A 40 -12.75 -5.69 -1.96
C ALA A 40 -11.69 -4.81 -2.64
N GLN A 41 -12.09 -4.04 -3.66
CA GLN A 41 -11.22 -3.11 -4.38
C GLN A 41 -10.83 -1.91 -3.49
N HIS A 42 -11.79 -1.38 -2.73
CA HIS A 42 -11.53 -0.30 -1.79
C HIS A 42 -10.62 -0.74 -0.64
N ILE A 43 -10.83 -1.94 -0.09
CA ILE A 43 -9.96 -2.53 0.94
C ILE A 43 -8.55 -2.74 0.38
N ALA A 44 -8.42 -3.28 -0.84
CA ALA A 44 -7.13 -3.43 -1.50
C ALA A 44 -6.40 -2.08 -1.61
N SER A 45 -7.08 -1.04 -2.09
CA SER A 45 -6.49 0.30 -2.22
C SER A 45 -6.07 0.88 -0.86
N ALA A 46 -6.97 0.82 0.14
CA ALA A 46 -6.69 1.34 1.48
C ALA A 46 -5.53 0.59 2.15
N PHE A 47 -5.42 -0.72 1.91
CA PHE A 47 -4.31 -1.54 2.40
C PHE A 47 -2.97 -1.08 1.81
N PHE A 48 -2.89 -0.80 0.51
CA PHE A 48 -1.67 -0.27 -0.10
C PHE A 48 -1.30 1.09 0.47
N ASP A 49 -2.26 2.01 0.60
CA ASP A 49 -2.00 3.34 1.17
C ASP A 49 -1.48 3.24 2.61
N LEU A 50 -2.02 2.32 3.41
CA LEU A 50 -1.55 2.05 4.76
C LEU A 50 -0.09 1.58 4.78
N VAL A 51 0.25 0.57 3.96
CA VAL A 51 1.61 0.03 3.89
C VAL A 51 2.60 1.10 3.45
N VAL A 52 2.25 1.91 2.44
CA VAL A 52 3.08 3.02 1.97
C VAL A 52 3.29 4.05 3.07
N THR A 53 2.22 4.47 3.73
CA THR A 53 2.28 5.45 4.81
C THR A 53 3.17 4.95 5.94
N LEU A 54 3.02 3.68 6.34
CA LEU A 54 3.84 3.09 7.39
C LEU A 54 5.32 3.00 6.99
N GLY A 55 5.61 2.64 5.73
CA GLY A 55 6.96 2.64 5.18
C GLY A 55 7.59 4.04 5.22
N LEU A 56 6.85 5.07 4.82
CA LEU A 56 7.30 6.46 4.87
C LEU A 56 7.56 6.93 6.30
N ILE A 57 6.69 6.57 7.25
CA ILE A 57 6.92 6.84 8.68
C ILE A 57 8.20 6.16 9.16
N GLY A 58 8.42 4.89 8.82
CA GLY A 58 9.64 4.15 9.17
C GLY A 58 10.90 4.83 8.62
N VAL A 59 10.86 5.28 7.36
CA VAL A 59 11.96 6.05 6.75
C VAL A 59 12.21 7.36 7.49
N ALA A 60 11.14 8.11 7.81
CA ALA A 60 11.24 9.37 8.55
C ALA A 60 11.87 9.16 9.94
N VAL A 61 11.45 8.11 10.66
CA VAL A 61 12.03 7.74 11.96
C VAL A 61 13.50 7.34 11.82
N GLY A 62 13.86 6.53 10.80
CA GLY A 62 15.23 6.15 10.52
C GLY A 62 16.13 7.36 10.22
N ARG A 63 15.65 8.28 9.38
CA ARG A 63 16.33 9.55 9.08
C ARG A 63 16.49 10.43 10.31
N ALA A 64 15.46 10.53 11.16
CA ALA A 64 15.55 11.28 12.40
C ALA A 64 16.63 10.70 13.34
N ARG A 65 16.75 9.36 13.41
CA ARG A 65 17.79 8.70 14.19
C ARG A 65 19.20 8.91 13.64
N THR A 66 19.40 8.87 12.32
CA THR A 66 20.72 9.08 11.72
C THR A 66 21.16 10.54 11.71
N THR A 67 20.21 11.47 11.79
CA THR A 67 20.47 12.92 11.87
C THR A 67 20.58 13.40 13.31
N ALA A 68 20.24 12.56 14.30
CA ALA A 68 20.45 12.87 15.70
C ALA A 68 21.96 12.98 15.98
N PRO A 69 22.41 13.97 16.78
CA PRO A 69 23.81 14.09 17.15
C PRO A 69 24.27 12.80 17.84
N ILE A 70 25.43 12.29 17.45
CA ILE A 70 26.12 11.23 18.17
C ILE A 70 26.59 11.87 19.47
N VAL A 71 25.83 11.64 20.55
CA VAL A 71 26.19 12.01 21.93
C VAL A 71 26.73 10.77 22.63
#